data_AF-A0A3P7BER0-F1
#
_entry.id   AF-A0A3P7BER0-F1
#
_cell.length_a   1.000
_cell.length_b   1.000
_cell.length_c   1.000
_cell.angle_alpha   90.00
_cell.angle_beta   90.00
_cell.angle_gamma   90.00
#
_symmetry.space_group_name_H-M   'P 1'
#
loop_
_entity.id
_entity.type
_entity.pdbx_description
1 polymer ?
#
loop_
_entity_poly.entity_id
_entity_poly.type
_entity_poly.pdbx_seq_one_letter_code
_entity_poly.pdbx_strand_id
1 'polypeptide(L)'
;MDQWRKRKTYAIMELRNKTPVWNEDTQSYVLNFHGRVTQASVKNFQIVPKADENNVLMQFGRVSEDVFSMDFEYPLCALQAFGIALSSFDGKLACE
;
A
#
# COMPACT_ATOMS: atom_id res chain seq x y z
N MET A 1 0.80 -11.30 -15.11
CA MET A 1 -0.04 -12.19 -14.28
C MET A 1 0.35 -13.66 -14.37
N ASP A 2 0.58 -14.22 -15.56
CA ASP A 2 0.85 -15.68 -15.70
C ASP A 2 2.12 -16.17 -15.00
N GLN A 3 3.17 -15.36 -14.94
CA GLN A 3 4.41 -15.72 -14.22
C GLN A 3 4.16 -15.88 -12.72
N TRP A 4 3.40 -14.96 -12.12
CA TRP A 4 2.97 -15.04 -10.72
C TRP A 4 2.11 -16.29 -10.47
N ARG A 5 1.11 -16.56 -11.33
CA ARG A 5 0.25 -17.76 -11.23
C ARG A 5 1.06 -19.06 -11.30
N LYS A 6 2.11 -19.09 -12.13
CA LYS A 6 3.02 -20.23 -12.29
C LYS A 6 4.14 -20.27 -11.24
N ARG A 7 4.13 -19.38 -10.23
CA ARG A 7 5.14 -19.23 -9.18
C ARG A 7 6.58 -19.08 -9.70
N LYS A 8 6.74 -18.49 -10.89
CA LYS A 8 8.06 -18.21 -11.47
C LYS A 8 8.60 -16.88 -10.94
N THR A 9 9.25 -16.91 -9.78
CA THR A 9 9.68 -15.71 -9.04
C THR A 9 11.06 -15.17 -9.42
N TYR A 10 11.83 -15.86 -10.27
CA TYR A 10 13.18 -15.41 -10.68
C TYR A 10 13.19 -14.14 -11.55
N ALA A 11 12.06 -13.78 -12.17
CA ALA A 11 11.94 -12.63 -13.07
C ALA A 11 10.99 -11.55 -12.54
N ILE A 12 10.41 -11.73 -11.35
CA ILE A 12 9.42 -10.82 -10.76
C ILE A 12 9.67 -10.63 -9.27
N MET A 13 9.41 -9.43 -8.79
CA MET A 13 9.38 -9.13 -7.36
C MET A 13 7.94 -9.25 -6.84
N GLU A 14 7.70 -10.08 -5.84
CA GLU A 14 6.41 -10.22 -5.18
C GLU A 14 6.30 -9.20 -4.05
N LEU A 15 5.37 -8.25 -4.21
CA LEU A 15 5.03 -7.23 -3.24
C LEU A 15 3.63 -7.47 -2.69
N ARG A 16 3.38 -7.04 -1.45
CA ARG A 16 2.09 -7.18 -0.77
C ARG A 16 1.76 -5.94 0.05
N ASN A 17 0.47 -5.77 0.38
CA ASN A 17 0.08 -4.82 1.42
C ASN A 17 0.65 -5.28 2.77
N LYS A 18 1.17 -4.32 3.54
CA LYS A 18 1.64 -4.55 4.91
C LYS A 18 0.44 -4.86 5.81
N THR A 19 0.59 -5.89 6.64
CA THR A 19 -0.44 -6.24 7.62
C THR A 19 -0.51 -5.14 8.69
N PRO A 20 -1.68 -4.54 8.95
CA PRO A 20 -1.85 -3.61 10.05
C PRO A 20 -1.51 -4.25 11.40
N VAL A 21 -1.01 -3.45 12.34
CA VAL A 21 -0.71 -3.88 13.70
C VAL A 21 -1.84 -3.43 14.62
N TRP A 22 -2.20 -4.27 15.59
CA TRP A 22 -3.17 -3.91 16.62
C TRP A 22 -2.60 -2.80 17.51
N ASN A 23 -3.36 -1.72 17.68
CA ASN A 23 -3.07 -0.65 18.63
C ASN A 23 -4.08 -0.73 19.78
N GLU A 24 -3.58 -0.98 21.00
CA GLU A 24 -4.42 -1.11 22.20
C GLU A 24 -5.06 0.21 22.63
N ASP A 25 -4.37 1.35 22.44
CA ASP A 25 -4.87 2.66 22.85
C ASP A 25 -6.09 3.08 22.00
N THR A 26 -6.04 2.79 20.70
CA THR A 26 -7.12 3.12 19.77
C THR A 26 -8.09 1.97 19.52
N GLN A 27 -7.84 0.79 20.09
CA GLN A 27 -8.61 -0.45 19.88
C GLN A 27 -8.86 -0.76 18.40
N SER A 28 -7.83 -0.60 17.56
CA SER A 28 -7.96 -0.72 16.12
C SER A 28 -6.67 -1.20 15.44
N TYR A 29 -6.82 -1.72 14.22
CA TYR A 29 -5.70 -2.11 13.38
C TYR A 29 -5.17 -0.90 12.61
N VAL A 30 -3.89 -0.56 12.84
CA VAL A 30 -3.27 0.66 12.29
C VAL A 30 -1.99 0.36 11.52
N LEU A 31 -1.67 1.25 10.59
CA LEU A 31 -0.36 1.34 9.95
C LEU A 31 0.28 2.68 10.34
N ASN A 32 1.59 2.68 10.56
CA ASN A 32 2.32 3.90 10.87
C ASN A 32 2.79 4.58 9.58
N PHE A 33 2.18 5.72 9.24
CA PHE A 33 2.51 6.53 8.07
C PHE A 33 3.43 7.72 8.40
N HIS A 34 3.96 7.81 9.62
CA HIS A 34 4.88 8.88 10.05
C HIS A 34 4.34 10.30 9.77
N GLY A 35 3.03 10.49 9.96
CA GLY A 35 2.35 11.77 9.72
C GLY A 35 2.10 12.10 8.24
N ARG A 36 2.48 11.24 7.29
CA ARG A 36 2.21 11.43 5.86
C ARG A 36 0.75 11.20 5.48
N VAL A 37 0.04 10.39 6.25
CA VAL A 37 -1.40 10.11 6.09
C VAL A 37 -2.11 10.58 7.34
N THR A 38 -3.14 11.41 7.17
CA THR A 38 -3.83 12.10 8.28
C THR A 38 -5.32 11.84 8.32
N GLN A 39 -5.91 11.26 7.27
CA GLN A 39 -7.31 10.89 7.24
C GLN A 39 -7.50 9.38 7.08
N ALA A 40 -8.50 8.83 7.78
CA ALA A 40 -8.90 7.45 7.61
C ALA A 40 -9.45 7.21 6.19
N SER A 41 -9.03 6.12 5.57
CA SER A 41 -9.53 5.68 4.27
C SER A 41 -9.18 4.22 4.04
N VAL A 42 -10.06 3.48 3.35
CA VAL A 42 -9.74 2.15 2.80
C VAL A 42 -8.61 2.19 1.77
N LYS A 43 -8.26 3.38 1.28
CA LYS A 43 -7.16 3.62 0.35
C LYS A 43 -5.81 3.83 1.05
N ASN A 44 -5.76 3.78 2.38
CA ASN A 44 -4.50 3.91 3.11
C ASN A 44 -3.78 2.56 3.14
N PHE A 45 -2.61 2.45 2.51
CA PHE A 45 -1.85 1.20 2.46
C PHE A 45 -0.34 1.44 2.38
N GLN A 46 0.42 0.41 2.79
CA GLN A 46 1.87 0.34 2.62
C GLN A 46 2.20 -0.92 1.83
N ILE A 47 3.06 -0.83 0.82
CA ILE A 47 3.52 -1.97 0.04
C ILE A 47 4.92 -2.36 0.51
N VAL A 48 5.08 -3.65 0.81
CA VAL A 48 6.32 -4.24 1.32
C VAL A 48 6.71 -5.46 0.50
N PRO A 49 8.00 -5.78 0.38
CA PRO A 49 8.46 -7.06 -0.12
C PRO A 49 7.91 -8.21 0.72
N LYS A 50 7.63 -9.34 0.09
CA LYS A 50 7.28 -10.56 0.84
C LYS A 50 8.38 -11.01 1.80
N ALA A 51 9.65 -10.80 1.44
CA ALA A 51 10.80 -11.20 2.22
C ALA A 51 11.09 -10.30 3.44
N ASP A 52 10.59 -9.07 3.45
CA ASP A 52 10.85 -8.07 4.50
C ASP A 52 9.66 -7.13 4.67
N GLU A 53 8.87 -7.31 5.73
CA GLU A 53 7.69 -6.48 6.03
C GLU A 53 8.03 -5.11 6.62
N ASN A 54 9.28 -4.90 7.02
CA ASN A 54 9.72 -3.63 7.59
C ASN A 54 10.17 -2.65 6.50
N ASN A 55 10.58 -3.15 5.34
CA ASN A 55 10.94 -2.34 4.19
C ASN A 55 9.69 -1.85 3.43
N VAL A 56 9.26 -0.62 3.72
CA VAL A 56 8.13 0.02 3.04
C VAL A 56 8.61 0.66 1.75
N LEU A 57 8.34 0.00 0.62
CA LEU A 57 8.73 0.47 -0.72
C LEU A 57 7.77 1.51 -1.30
N MET A 58 6.53 1.51 -0.84
CA MET A 58 5.55 2.51 -1.22
C MET A 58 4.55 2.71 -0.08
N GLN A 59 4.19 3.95 0.20
CA GLN A 59 3.07 4.26 1.05
C GLN A 59 2.15 5.26 0.37
N PHE A 60 0.85 5.01 0.51
CA PHE A 60 -0.18 5.82 -0.09
C PHE A 60 -1.31 6.02 0.92
N GLY A 61 -1.86 7.23 0.97
CA GLY A 61 -3.02 7.49 1.81
C GLY A 61 -3.51 8.93 1.77
N ARG A 62 -4.70 9.12 2.34
CA ARG A 62 -5.45 10.36 2.27
C ARG A 62 -4.93 11.41 3.25
N VAL A 63 -4.78 12.65 2.79
CA VAL A 63 -4.44 13.81 3.62
C VAL A 63 -5.54 14.89 3.62
N SER A 64 -6.34 14.94 2.54
CA SER A 64 -7.54 15.79 2.43
C SER A 64 -8.59 15.09 1.55
N GLU A 65 -9.75 15.72 1.34
CA GLU A 65 -10.89 15.13 0.60
C GLU A 65 -10.44 14.51 -0.73
N ASP A 66 -9.71 15.25 -1.57
CA ASP A 66 -9.21 14.76 -2.86
C ASP A 66 -7.68 14.82 -2.97
N VAL A 67 -7.00 14.82 -1.83
CA VAL A 67 -5.54 14.94 -1.77
C VAL A 67 -4.97 13.74 -1.05
N PHE A 68 -3.99 13.11 -1.70
CA PHE A 68 -3.31 11.91 -1.21
C PHE A 68 -1.81 12.12 -1.24
N SER A 69 -1.12 11.61 -0.22
CA SER A 69 0.33 11.50 -0.24
C SER A 69 0.73 10.18 -0.89
N MET A 70 1.76 10.21 -1.74
CA MET A 70 2.36 9.01 -2.31
C MET A 70 3.88 9.10 -2.19
N ASP A 71 4.47 8.23 -1.38
CA ASP A 71 5.92 8.04 -1.31
C ASP A 71 6.25 6.67 -1.92
N PHE A 72 7.33 6.60 -2.69
CA PHE A 72 7.82 5.35 -3.26
C PHE A 72 9.34 5.36 -3.32
N GLU A 73 9.94 4.18 -3.25
CA GLU A 73 11.37 3.95 -3.29
C GLU A 73 11.73 2.91 -4.36
N TYR A 74 13.02 2.84 -4.71
CA TYR A 74 13.56 1.75 -5.51
C TYR A 74 13.07 0.39 -4.97
N PRO A 75 12.58 -0.53 -5.82
CA PRO A 75 12.71 -0.54 -7.28
C PRO A 75 11.53 0.05 -8.05
N LEU A 76 10.58 0.71 -7.39
CA LEU A 76 9.42 1.28 -8.08
C LEU A 76 9.80 2.57 -8.79
N CYS A 77 9.30 2.73 -10.01
CA CYS A 77 9.27 4.02 -10.68
C CYS A 77 7.93 4.74 -10.45
N ALA A 78 7.90 6.05 -10.70
CA ALA A 78 6.71 6.87 -10.52
C ALA A 78 5.48 6.32 -11.27
N LEU A 79 5.66 5.82 -12.49
CA LEU A 79 4.58 5.25 -13.30
C LEU A 79 3.99 3.98 -12.65
N GLN A 80 4.85 3.10 -12.13
CA GLN A 80 4.42 1.88 -11.45
C GLN A 80 3.69 2.21 -10.14
N ALA A 81 4.27 3.08 -9.32
CA ALA A 81 3.66 3.52 -8.06
C ALA A 81 2.30 4.19 -8.31
N PHE A 82 2.22 5.09 -9.29
CA PHE A 82 0.97 5.74 -9.65
C PHE A 82 -0.09 4.77 -10.18
N GLY A 83 0.30 3.79 -11.00
CA GLY A 83 -0.60 2.73 -11.45
C GLY A 83 -1.18 1.89 -10.31
N ILE A 84 -0.35 1.56 -9.31
CA ILE A 84 -0.79 0.89 -8.08
C ILE A 84 -1.77 1.78 -7.32
N ALA A 85 -1.46 3.06 -7.13
CA ALA A 85 -2.34 4.00 -6.45
C ALA A 85 -3.71 4.13 -7.14
N LEU A 86 -3.74 4.32 -8.46
CA LEU A 86 -4.98 4.39 -9.25
C LEU A 86 -5.85 3.13 -9.10
N SER A 87 -5.22 1.94 -9.03
CA SER A 87 -5.97 0.69 -8.83
C SER A 87 -6.72 0.62 -7.48
N SER A 88 -6.34 1.45 -6.50
CA SER A 88 -7.05 1.56 -5.22
C SER A 88 -8.30 2.45 -5.27
N PHE A 89 -8.46 3.25 -6.33
CA PHE A 89 -9.66 4.06 -6.56
C PHE A 89 -10.77 3.28 -7.24
N ASP A 90 -10.43 2.20 -7.94
CA ASP A 90 -11.43 1.32 -8.55
C ASP A 90 -12.14 0.54 -7.44
N GLY A 91 -13.43 0.82 -7.30
CA GLY A 91 -14.22 0.39 -6.16
C GLY A 91 -14.36 -1.12 -6.12
N LYS A 92 -14.02 -1.73 -4.98
CA LYS A 92 -14.88 -2.82 -4.53
C LYS A 92 -16.26 -2.21 -4.35
N LEU A 93 -17.23 -2.70 -5.12
CA LEU A 93 -18.67 -2.52 -4.94
C LEU A 93 -19.08 -2.96 -3.51
N ALA A 94 -18.74 -2.20 -2.49
CA ALA A 94 -19.32 -2.28 -1.15
C ALA A 94 -18.67 -1.23 -0.23
N CYS A 95 -19.48 -0.20 0.05
CA CYS A 95 -19.46 0.66 1.22
C CYS A 95 -18.55 1.90 1.18
N GLU A 96 -19.24 3.02 0.96
CA GLU A 96 -19.04 4.28 1.67
C GLU A 96 -18.84 4.06 3.19
#